data_AF-N1PWL5-F1
#
_entry.id   AF-N1PWL5-F1
#
_cell.length_a   1.000
_cell.length_b   1.000
_cell.length_c   1.000
_cell.angle_alpha   90.00
_cell.angle_beta   90.00
_cell.angle_gamma   90.00
#
_symmetry.space_group_name_H-M   'P 1'
#
loop_
_entity.id
_entity.type
_entity.pdbx_description
1 polymer ?
#
loop_
_entity_poly.entity_id
_entity_poly.type
_entity_poly.pdbx_seq_one_letter_code
_entity_poly.pdbx_strand_id
1 'polypeptide(L)'
;MEYALPRSLNDLAESFNIVETRGYATYDPSKTYTIYLEYCPRGSLADLVKRYQKIRTLRDENGTPISGRIPVRVMWSIFEALASTVCLMYQGHFPGDGETSRNDFSAFVHRDIKPENIFLANPDSNFWPQVPVAKMGDFGLAVLADDVEKQGTNGWKAPEMIEYDAPFEDSEDEFLEDLPDYNQLYPPHVLCDVWSLGRVMLALMNLEDPVDVPELRFDEDDVAPGPFNDPPDKTSGKHDQSYYAGVKEYYPDEMRRLVERCLQMNPEDRVDPDTLWNEVHSHVAACKGLRGRPLREMQRDCLGRELLLMEHVETRDLVKGQWAT
;
A
#
# COMPACT_ATOMS: atom_id res chain seq x y z
N MET A 1 -11.03 17.35 10.55
CA MET A 1 -10.57 15.96 10.64
C MET A 1 -9.24 15.80 9.88
N GLU A 2 -9.20 16.23 8.62
CA GLU A 2 -8.03 16.23 7.72
C GLU A 2 -6.71 16.80 8.31
N TYR A 3 -6.76 17.82 9.17
CA TYR A 3 -5.55 18.28 9.90
C TYR A 3 -5.28 17.48 11.18
N ALA A 4 -6.33 17.16 11.95
CA ALA A 4 -6.20 16.68 13.32
C ALA A 4 -5.71 15.23 13.42
N LEU A 5 -6.19 14.35 12.53
CA LEU A 5 -5.80 12.93 12.51
C LEU A 5 -4.33 12.72 12.10
N PRO A 6 -3.82 13.24 10.98
CA PRO A 6 -2.40 13.08 10.67
C PRO A 6 -1.51 13.80 11.68
N ARG A 7 -1.97 14.92 12.26
CA ARG A 7 -1.23 15.60 13.32
C ARG A 7 -1.10 14.75 14.58
N SER A 8 -2.14 14.03 14.99
CA SER A 8 -2.06 13.15 16.16
C SER A 8 -1.06 12.01 15.94
N LEU A 9 -0.95 11.50 14.71
CA LEU A 9 0.09 10.53 14.35
C LEU A 9 1.49 11.14 14.35
N ASN A 10 1.67 12.37 13.85
CA ASN A 10 2.97 13.04 13.87
C ASN A 10 3.50 13.29 15.29
N ASP A 11 2.62 13.29 16.30
CA ASP A 11 3.00 13.39 17.72
C ASP A 11 3.32 12.01 18.35
N LEU A 12 3.26 10.92 17.58
CA LEU A 12 3.72 9.59 17.98
C LEU A 12 5.22 9.43 17.66
N ALA A 13 5.92 8.69 18.52
CA ALA A 13 7.29 8.28 18.25
C ALA A 13 7.33 7.44 16.96
N GLU A 14 8.45 7.51 16.22
CA GLU A 14 8.69 6.66 15.05
C GLU A 14 7.66 6.81 13.91
N SER A 15 6.91 7.92 13.85
CA SER A 15 5.93 8.24 12.79
C SER A 15 6.56 8.78 11.49
N PHE A 16 7.81 8.40 11.20
CA PHE A 16 8.59 8.94 10.07
C PHE A 16 8.00 8.61 8.68
N ASN A 17 7.11 7.62 8.58
CA ASN A 17 6.40 7.25 7.36
C ASN A 17 5.07 7.98 7.14
N ILE A 18 4.76 9.02 7.90
CA ILE A 18 3.61 9.87 7.65
C ILE A 18 4.10 11.26 7.23
N VAL A 19 3.39 11.88 6.28
CA VAL A 19 3.65 13.26 5.87
C VAL A 19 3.43 14.19 7.07
N GLU A 20 4.47 14.90 7.47
CA GLU A 20 4.44 15.86 8.57
C GLU A 20 3.47 17.01 8.27
N THR A 21 2.50 17.18 9.16
CA THR A 21 1.57 18.29 9.19
C THR A 21 2.18 19.44 9.98
N ARG A 22 2.60 20.50 9.29
CA ARG A 22 3.35 21.63 9.85
C ARG A 22 2.47 22.74 10.41
N GLY A 23 1.24 22.85 9.92
CA GLY A 23 0.29 23.85 10.38
C GLY A 23 -0.87 24.01 9.41
N TYR A 24 -1.76 24.95 9.73
CA TYR A 24 -2.84 25.35 8.85
C TYR A 24 -3.06 26.86 8.94
N ALA A 25 -3.68 27.44 7.91
CA ALA A 25 -4.19 28.80 7.92
C ALA A 25 -5.67 28.80 7.54
N THR A 26 -6.46 29.67 8.15
CA THR A 26 -7.85 29.92 7.78
C THR A 26 -7.95 31.22 7.01
N TYR A 27 -8.80 31.24 5.99
CA TYR A 27 -9.15 32.45 5.26
C TYR A 27 -10.66 32.66 5.38
N ASP A 28 -11.06 33.47 6.36
CA ASP A 28 -12.46 33.68 6.73
C ASP A 28 -13.37 34.14 5.59
N PRO A 29 -12.94 35.05 4.66
CA PRO A 29 -13.82 35.49 3.59
C PRO A 29 -14.25 34.38 2.61
N SER A 30 -13.42 33.35 2.40
CA SER A 30 -13.76 32.22 1.51
C SER A 30 -14.13 30.95 2.27
N LYS A 31 -14.10 30.96 3.62
CA LYS A 31 -14.26 29.75 4.45
C LYS A 31 -13.34 28.60 4.01
N THR A 32 -12.15 28.93 3.50
CA THR A 32 -11.16 27.94 3.10
C THR A 32 -10.10 27.80 4.18
N TYR A 33 -9.61 26.59 4.36
CA TYR A 33 -8.39 26.33 5.13
C TYR A 33 -7.29 25.87 4.17
N THR A 34 -6.04 26.19 4.51
CA THR A 34 -4.85 25.73 3.81
C THR A 34 -4.02 24.93 4.80
N ILE A 35 -3.72 23.68 4.47
CA ILE A 35 -2.86 22.82 5.28
C ILE A 35 -1.44 22.90 4.72
N TYR A 36 -0.46 23.16 5.60
CA TYR A 36 0.95 23.16 5.26
C TYR A 36 1.55 21.81 5.63
N LEU A 37 2.01 21.08 4.62
CA LEU A 37 2.60 19.75 4.76
C LEU A 37 4.12 19.82 4.50
N GLU A 38 4.86 18.82 4.96
CA GLU A 38 6.23 18.63 4.48
C GLU A 38 6.25 18.38 2.97
N TYR A 39 7.38 18.73 2.36
CA TYR A 39 7.59 18.55 0.93
C TYR A 39 8.41 17.29 0.67
N CYS A 40 7.85 16.37 -0.12
CA CYS A 40 8.49 15.14 -0.57
C CYS A 40 9.01 15.31 -2.01
N PRO A 41 10.32 15.58 -2.22
CA PRO A 41 10.84 16.06 -3.50
C PRO A 41 10.85 15.02 -4.63
N ARG A 42 10.58 13.75 -4.36
CA ARG A 42 10.74 12.66 -5.34
C ARG A 42 9.42 12.19 -5.96
N GLY A 43 8.35 12.95 -5.73
CA GLY A 43 7.02 12.65 -6.23
C GLY A 43 6.35 11.55 -5.42
N SER A 44 5.40 10.84 -6.03
CA SER A 44 4.64 9.76 -5.41
C SER A 44 5.07 8.37 -5.92
N LEU A 45 4.49 7.31 -5.36
CA LEU A 45 4.66 5.97 -5.90
C LEU A 45 4.04 5.84 -7.31
N ALA A 46 3.03 6.63 -7.66
CA ALA A 46 2.54 6.70 -9.04
C ALA A 46 3.64 7.20 -10.00
N ASP A 47 4.43 8.19 -9.59
CA ASP A 47 5.59 8.66 -10.36
C ASP A 47 6.69 7.59 -10.45
N LEU A 48 6.87 6.81 -9.38
CA LEU A 48 7.82 5.68 -9.35
C LEU A 48 7.44 4.62 -10.38
N VAL A 49 6.16 4.20 -10.43
CA VAL A 49 5.66 3.25 -11.42
C VAL A 49 5.95 3.74 -12.83
N LYS A 50 5.56 4.99 -13.14
CA LYS A 50 5.80 5.61 -14.46
C LYS A 50 7.28 5.64 -14.83
N ARG A 51 8.18 5.85 -13.86
CA ARG A 51 9.63 5.82 -14.06
C ARG A 51 10.10 4.41 -14.44
N TYR A 52 9.67 3.38 -13.71
CA TYR A 52 10.09 2.00 -13.96
C TYR A 52 9.46 1.38 -15.21
N GLN A 53 8.22 1.76 -15.56
CA GLN A 53 7.64 1.43 -16.86
C GLN A 53 8.49 1.95 -18.02
N LYS A 54 8.99 3.19 -17.93
CA LYS A 54 9.92 3.74 -18.93
C LYS A 54 11.22 2.96 -18.96
N ILE A 55 11.82 2.66 -17.80
CA ILE A 55 13.08 1.89 -17.70
C ILE A 55 12.94 0.50 -18.34
N ARG A 56 11.79 -0.17 -18.18
CA ARG A 56 11.52 -1.49 -18.79
C ARG A 56 11.63 -1.49 -20.32
N THR A 57 11.51 -0.34 -20.96
CA THR A 57 11.67 -0.19 -22.42
C THR A 57 13.11 0.03 -22.86
N LEU A 58 14.02 0.34 -21.92
CA LEU A 58 15.41 0.68 -22.20
C LEU A 58 16.27 -0.57 -22.44
N ARG A 59 17.30 -0.37 -23.24
CA ARG A 59 18.34 -1.35 -23.55
C ARG A 59 19.70 -0.73 -23.28
N ASP A 60 20.66 -1.54 -22.84
CA ASP A 60 22.05 -1.13 -22.69
C ASP A 60 22.75 -1.00 -24.06
N GLU A 61 24.02 -0.59 -24.05
CA GLU A 61 24.86 -0.43 -25.23
C GLU A 61 25.01 -1.72 -26.07
N ASN A 62 24.78 -2.89 -25.46
CA ASN A 62 24.85 -4.20 -26.11
C ASN A 62 23.47 -4.69 -26.60
N GLY A 63 22.42 -3.86 -26.45
CA GLY A 63 21.04 -4.21 -26.81
C GLY A 63 20.31 -5.07 -25.77
N THR A 64 20.93 -5.33 -24.62
CA THR A 64 20.36 -6.13 -23.53
C THR A 64 19.31 -5.30 -22.79
N PRO A 65 18.09 -5.83 -22.54
CA PRO A 65 17.10 -5.14 -21.72
C PRO A 65 17.65 -4.80 -20.34
N ILE A 66 17.46 -3.55 -19.89
CA ILE A 66 17.75 -3.16 -18.51
C ILE A 66 16.65 -3.75 -17.62
N SER A 67 17.02 -4.18 -16.39
CA SER A 67 16.01 -4.64 -15.42
C SER A 67 15.00 -3.53 -15.16
N GLY A 68 13.77 -3.74 -15.63
CA GLY A 68 12.68 -2.78 -15.53
C GLY A 68 11.88 -2.86 -14.23
N ARG A 69 12.28 -3.71 -13.27
CA ARG A 69 11.53 -3.94 -12.02
C ARG A 69 12.02 -3.08 -10.88
N ILE A 70 11.10 -2.70 -9.97
CA ILE A 70 11.47 -2.01 -8.74
C ILE A 70 12.31 -2.96 -7.88
N PRO A 71 13.50 -2.55 -7.41
CA PRO A 71 14.37 -3.40 -6.62
C PRO A 71 13.70 -3.95 -5.36
N VAL A 72 14.03 -5.20 -5.01
CA VAL A 72 13.46 -5.89 -3.83
C VAL A 72 13.66 -5.08 -2.53
N ARG A 73 14.82 -4.43 -2.36
CA ARG A 73 15.09 -3.58 -1.19
C ARG A 73 14.15 -2.39 -1.09
N VAL A 74 13.83 -1.78 -2.22
CA VAL A 74 12.88 -0.65 -2.30
C VAL A 74 11.48 -1.12 -1.94
N MET A 75 11.07 -2.28 -2.48
CA MET A 75 9.77 -2.87 -2.17
C MET A 75 9.62 -3.17 -0.68
N TRP A 76 10.64 -3.74 -0.03
CA TRP A 76 10.61 -3.96 1.42
C TRP A 76 10.56 -2.67 2.23
N SER A 77 11.29 -1.63 1.81
CA SER A 77 11.24 -0.30 2.47
C SER A 77 9.85 0.33 2.36
N ILE A 78 9.20 0.21 1.21
CA ILE A 78 7.81 0.68 1.01
C ILE A 78 6.85 -0.16 1.87
N PHE A 79 7.00 -1.49 1.87
CA PHE A 79 6.12 -2.36 2.65
C PHE A 79 6.23 -2.07 4.15
N GLU A 80 7.44 -1.92 4.69
CA GLU A 80 7.64 -1.53 6.09
C GLU A 80 7.01 -0.17 6.38
N ALA A 81 7.19 0.82 5.49
CA ALA A 81 6.61 2.15 5.69
C ALA A 81 5.08 2.14 5.76
N LEU A 82 4.43 1.39 4.87
CA LEU A 82 2.98 1.29 4.82
C LEU A 82 2.44 0.46 5.99
N ALA A 83 3.09 -0.66 6.32
CA ALA A 83 2.70 -1.50 7.45
C ALA A 83 2.83 -0.73 8.77
N SER A 84 3.91 0.05 8.93
CA SER A 84 4.09 0.94 10.08
C SER A 84 2.97 1.96 10.20
N THR A 85 2.60 2.60 9.08
CA THR A 85 1.53 3.61 9.06
C THR A 85 0.18 3.00 9.45
N VAL A 86 -0.20 1.87 8.84
CA VAL A 86 -1.48 1.20 9.14
C VAL A 86 -1.51 0.70 10.59
N CYS A 87 -0.41 0.18 11.12
CA CYS A 87 -0.30 -0.20 12.53
C CYS A 87 -0.49 1.01 13.46
N LEU A 88 0.17 2.14 13.19
CA LEU A 88 -0.01 3.37 13.98
C LEU A 88 -1.43 3.93 13.90
N MET A 89 -2.10 3.86 12.74
CA MET A 89 -3.51 4.26 12.62
C MET A 89 -4.45 3.33 13.40
N TYR A 90 -4.12 2.04 13.47
CA TYR A 90 -4.92 1.03 14.12
C TYR A 90 -4.84 1.07 15.66
N GLN A 91 -3.65 1.32 16.22
CA GLN A 91 -3.47 1.25 17.69
C GLN A 91 -2.61 2.36 18.31
N GLY A 92 -1.98 3.21 17.50
CA GLY A 92 -1.20 4.35 17.99
C GLY A 92 0.19 4.03 18.55
N HIS A 93 0.63 2.77 18.46
CA HIS A 93 1.98 2.34 18.86
C HIS A 93 2.40 1.10 18.06
N PHE A 94 3.66 0.68 18.17
CA PHE A 94 4.11 -0.59 17.62
C PHE A 94 3.96 -1.74 18.63
N PRO A 95 3.77 -2.98 18.16
CA PRO A 95 3.81 -4.16 19.01
C PRO A 95 5.12 -4.25 19.80
N GLY A 96 5.03 -4.46 21.12
CA GLY A 96 6.19 -4.59 21.99
C GLY A 96 6.71 -3.27 22.57
N ASP A 97 6.23 -2.12 22.10
CA ASP A 97 6.39 -0.84 22.80
C ASP A 97 5.46 -0.89 24.03
N GLY A 98 6.01 -1.29 25.18
CA GLY A 98 5.27 -1.64 26.38
C GLY A 98 4.14 -0.65 26.69
N GLU A 99 2.93 -1.19 26.91
CA GLU A 99 1.63 -0.56 27.17
C GLU A 99 1.67 0.89 27.66
N THR A 100 2.10 1.81 26.81
CA THR A 100 1.67 3.19 26.91
C THR A 100 0.51 3.29 25.95
N SER A 101 -0.55 2.52 26.24
CA SER A 101 -1.87 2.85 25.73
C SER A 101 -2.08 4.30 26.13
N ARG A 102 -1.93 5.21 25.18
CA ARG A 102 -2.54 6.53 25.35
C ARG A 102 -4.01 6.18 25.48
N ASN A 103 -4.55 6.20 26.69
CA ASN A 103 -5.94 5.84 26.98
C ASN A 103 -6.96 6.67 26.16
N ASP A 104 -6.47 7.67 25.42
CA ASP A 104 -7.20 8.57 24.55
C ASP A 104 -6.90 8.37 23.04
N PHE A 105 -6.15 7.34 22.63
CA PHE A 105 -5.94 7.08 21.20
C PHE A 105 -7.19 6.42 20.61
N SER A 106 -7.77 7.06 19.60
CA SER A 106 -8.87 6.51 18.82
C SER A 106 -8.33 6.00 17.48
N ALA A 107 -8.53 4.71 17.23
CA ALA A 107 -8.20 4.10 15.96
C ALA A 107 -8.97 4.80 14.82
N PHE A 108 -8.35 4.88 13.65
CA PHE A 108 -8.96 5.48 12.48
C PHE A 108 -8.47 4.81 11.20
N VAL A 109 -9.22 5.02 10.11
CA VAL A 109 -8.89 4.51 8.78
C VAL A 109 -8.62 5.67 7.83
N HIS A 110 -7.73 5.46 6.87
CA HIS A 110 -7.36 6.39 5.82
C HIS A 110 -8.36 6.39 4.66
N ARG A 111 -8.82 5.20 4.24
CA ARG A 111 -9.80 4.94 3.15
C ARG A 111 -9.38 5.34 1.73
N ASP A 112 -8.27 6.06 1.57
CA ASP A 112 -7.73 6.44 0.25
C ASP A 112 -6.24 6.12 0.08
N ILE A 113 -5.82 4.94 0.54
CA ILE A 113 -4.45 4.45 0.32
C ILE A 113 -4.30 4.03 -1.14
N LYS A 114 -3.49 4.78 -1.88
CA LYS A 114 -3.16 4.55 -3.30
C LYS A 114 -1.79 5.14 -3.64
N PRO A 115 -1.15 4.76 -4.76
CA PRO A 115 0.20 5.21 -5.11
C PRO A 115 0.37 6.73 -5.19
N GLU A 116 -0.68 7.47 -5.54
CA GLU A 116 -0.69 8.93 -5.61
C GLU A 116 -0.56 9.60 -4.24
N ASN A 117 -1.08 8.95 -3.20
CA ASN A 117 -1.12 9.47 -1.83
C ASN A 117 0.08 8.99 -0.98
N ILE A 118 1.00 8.24 -1.59
CA ILE A 118 2.23 7.78 -0.94
C ILE A 118 3.41 8.51 -1.59
N PHE A 119 3.98 9.44 -0.85
CA PHE A 119 5.03 10.34 -1.31
C PHE A 119 6.43 9.81 -0.99
N LEU A 120 7.42 10.21 -1.78
CA LEU A 120 8.82 9.84 -1.62
C LEU A 120 9.65 11.04 -1.15
N ALA A 121 10.09 11.00 0.10
CA ALA A 121 11.02 11.97 0.66
C ALA A 121 12.47 11.64 0.30
N ASN A 122 13.40 12.52 0.67
CA ASN A 122 14.82 12.22 0.53
C ASN A 122 15.22 11.01 1.38
N PRO A 123 16.23 10.23 0.96
CA PRO A 123 16.77 9.17 1.79
C PRO A 123 17.24 9.71 3.13
N ASP A 124 16.93 8.98 4.19
CA ASP A 124 17.50 9.20 5.52
C ASP A 124 18.79 8.38 5.66
N SER A 125 19.80 8.92 6.33
CA SER A 125 21.09 8.22 6.48
C SER A 125 21.04 7.03 7.44
N ASN A 126 20.09 7.04 8.37
CA ASN A 126 19.92 6.06 9.44
C ASN A 126 18.72 5.13 9.18
N PHE A 127 17.72 5.58 8.43
CA PHE A 127 16.53 4.81 8.07
C PHE A 127 16.52 4.49 6.57
N TRP A 128 16.74 3.22 6.22
CA TRP A 128 16.90 2.74 4.84
C TRP A 128 17.88 3.59 4.01
N PRO A 129 19.18 3.65 4.37
CA PRO A 129 20.17 4.48 3.68
C PRO A 129 20.08 4.33 2.17
N GLN A 130 20.03 5.47 1.48
CA GLN A 130 20.01 5.61 0.02
C GLN A 130 18.70 5.18 -0.67
N VAL A 131 17.68 4.75 0.09
CA VAL A 131 16.33 4.56 -0.41
C VAL A 131 15.48 5.76 0.04
N PRO A 132 14.77 6.43 -0.88
CA PRO A 132 13.75 7.43 -0.55
C PRO A 132 12.79 6.90 0.52
N VAL A 133 12.49 7.72 1.52
CA VAL A 133 11.55 7.35 2.57
C VAL A 133 10.13 7.49 2.02
N ALA A 134 9.38 6.39 1.98
CA ALA A 134 7.96 6.41 1.65
C ALA A 134 7.15 7.01 2.82
N LYS A 135 6.25 7.92 2.50
CA LYS A 135 5.43 8.67 3.45
C LYS A 135 3.97 8.72 3.00
N MET A 136 3.05 8.23 3.84
CA MET A 136 1.62 8.33 3.62
C MET A 136 1.15 9.77 3.82
N GLY A 137 0.38 10.30 2.88
CA GLY A 137 -0.28 11.60 2.97
C GLY A 137 -1.72 11.54 2.48
N ASP A 138 -2.35 12.72 2.41
CA ASP A 138 -3.75 12.89 2.00
C ASP A 138 -4.78 12.16 2.89
N PHE A 139 -4.90 12.64 4.12
CA PHE A 139 -5.89 12.17 5.09
C PHE A 139 -7.26 12.86 4.92
N GLY A 140 -7.58 13.36 3.71
CA GLY A 140 -8.83 14.06 3.42
C GLY A 140 -10.08 13.20 3.61
N LEU A 141 -9.95 11.89 3.44
CA LEU A 141 -11.01 10.91 3.63
C LEU A 141 -10.90 10.11 4.93
N ALA A 142 -9.92 10.42 5.78
CA ALA A 142 -9.70 9.67 7.01
C ALA A 142 -10.82 9.91 8.04
N VAL A 143 -11.27 8.85 8.71
CA VAL A 143 -12.35 8.86 9.71
C VAL A 143 -12.04 7.89 10.85
N LEU A 144 -12.63 8.12 12.02
CA LEU A 144 -12.52 7.20 13.14
C LEU A 144 -13.04 5.81 12.76
N ALA A 145 -12.47 4.77 13.39
CA ALA A 145 -12.82 3.38 13.12
C ALA A 145 -14.31 3.05 13.32
N ASP A 146 -14.99 3.78 14.21
CA ASP A 146 -16.43 3.63 14.46
C ASP A 146 -17.31 4.33 13.40
N ASP A 147 -16.72 5.21 12.59
CA ASP A 147 -17.39 6.04 11.57
C ASP A 147 -17.06 5.55 10.13
N VAL A 148 -16.62 4.29 9.98
CA VAL A 148 -16.18 3.76 8.68
C VAL A 148 -17.39 3.64 7.74
N GLU A 149 -17.40 4.50 6.73
CA GLU A 149 -18.36 4.46 5.62
C GLU A 149 -17.64 4.15 4.30
N LYS A 150 -18.41 3.70 3.30
CA LYS A 150 -17.89 3.42 1.97
C LYS A 150 -17.42 4.70 1.28
N GLN A 151 -16.12 4.81 1.12
CA GLN A 151 -15.48 5.90 0.41
C GLN A 151 -14.10 5.45 -0.07
N GLY A 152 -13.51 6.20 -0.99
CA GLY A 152 -12.18 5.94 -1.53
C GLY A 152 -12.18 5.91 -3.05
N THR A 153 -11.03 5.55 -3.63
CA THR A 153 -10.83 5.53 -5.07
C THR A 153 -11.07 4.14 -5.65
N ASN A 154 -11.89 4.05 -6.70
CA ASN A 154 -12.12 2.80 -7.46
C ASN A 154 -10.79 2.18 -7.90
N GLY A 155 -10.71 0.84 -7.85
CA GLY A 155 -9.48 0.08 -8.07
C GLY A 155 -8.62 -0.12 -6.82
N TRP A 156 -8.74 0.77 -5.83
CA TRP A 156 -7.99 0.72 -4.56
C TRP A 156 -8.83 0.32 -3.36
N LYS A 157 -10.15 0.55 -3.42
CA LYS A 157 -11.11 0.12 -2.40
C LYS A 157 -11.02 -1.38 -2.14
N ALA A 158 -11.14 -1.74 -0.86
CA ALA A 158 -11.40 -3.11 -0.45
C ALA A 158 -12.79 -3.58 -0.94
N PRO A 159 -12.99 -4.89 -1.16
CA PRO A 159 -14.22 -5.40 -1.73
C PRO A 159 -15.48 -5.00 -0.96
N GLU A 160 -15.44 -4.94 0.38
CA GLU A 160 -16.53 -4.49 1.26
C GLU A 160 -16.77 -2.97 1.26
N MET A 161 -15.84 -2.21 0.70
CA MET A 161 -15.94 -0.76 0.54
C MET A 161 -16.53 -0.38 -0.83
N ILE A 162 -16.79 -1.36 -1.70
CA ILE A 162 -17.43 -1.17 -3.00
C ILE A 162 -18.95 -1.14 -2.82
N GLU A 163 -19.62 -0.30 -3.60
CA GLU A 163 -21.07 -0.37 -3.73
C GLU A 163 -21.41 -1.42 -4.79
N TYR A 164 -22.15 -2.44 -4.37
CA TYR A 164 -22.73 -3.44 -5.25
C TYR A 164 -24.14 -3.00 -5.59
N ASP A 165 -24.50 -3.15 -6.87
CA ASP A 165 -25.90 -3.12 -7.27
C ASP A 165 -26.60 -4.30 -6.57
N ALA A 166 -27.81 -4.08 -6.04
CA ALA A 166 -28.55 -5.15 -5.41
C ALA A 166 -28.74 -6.28 -6.45
N PRO A 167 -28.23 -7.50 -6.22
CA PRO A 167 -28.18 -8.54 -7.25
C PRO A 167 -29.56 -8.99 -7.75
N PHE A 168 -30.64 -8.50 -7.13
CA PHE A 168 -31.99 -9.02 -7.25
C PHE A 168 -33.06 -7.95 -7.50
N GLU A 169 -32.67 -6.68 -7.73
CA GLU A 169 -33.64 -5.57 -7.95
C GLU A 169 -34.60 -5.81 -9.14
N ASP A 170 -34.20 -6.64 -10.12
CA ASP A 170 -35.01 -7.03 -11.28
C ASP A 170 -35.28 -8.56 -11.37
N SER A 171 -35.00 -9.35 -10.32
CA SER A 171 -35.20 -10.81 -10.39
C SER A 171 -36.67 -11.20 -10.15
N GLU A 172 -37.26 -11.99 -11.05
CA GLU A 172 -38.62 -12.56 -10.86
C GLU A 172 -38.68 -13.69 -9.80
N ASP A 173 -37.56 -13.98 -9.11
CA ASP A 173 -37.47 -15.04 -8.12
C ASP A 173 -37.63 -14.47 -6.70
N GLU A 174 -38.83 -14.63 -6.13
CA GLU A 174 -39.20 -14.16 -4.79
C GLU A 174 -38.24 -14.67 -3.68
N PHE A 175 -37.52 -15.79 -3.89
CA PHE A 175 -36.55 -16.29 -2.92
C PHE A 175 -35.23 -15.49 -2.89
N LEU A 176 -34.91 -14.78 -3.97
CA LEU A 176 -33.70 -13.99 -4.08
C LEU A 176 -33.89 -12.55 -3.54
N GLU A 177 -35.12 -12.03 -3.56
CA GLU A 177 -35.46 -10.73 -2.96
C GLU A 177 -35.20 -10.65 -1.44
N ASP A 178 -35.27 -11.81 -0.74
CA ASP A 178 -35.06 -11.91 0.71
C ASP A 178 -33.59 -12.10 1.12
N LEU A 179 -32.66 -12.26 0.17
CA LEU A 179 -31.23 -12.37 0.49
C LEU A 179 -30.66 -11.02 0.91
N PRO A 180 -29.83 -10.96 1.97
CA PRO A 180 -29.20 -9.72 2.39
C PRO A 180 -28.31 -9.17 1.26
N ASP A 181 -28.36 -7.86 1.06
CA ASP A 181 -27.42 -7.15 0.17
C ASP A 181 -25.97 -7.54 0.57
N TYR A 182 -25.11 -7.64 -0.43
CA TYR A 182 -23.67 -7.86 -0.29
C TYR A 182 -23.09 -7.05 0.87
N ASN A 183 -23.49 -5.79 0.96
CA ASN A 183 -22.98 -4.83 1.93
C ASN A 183 -23.53 -5.03 3.35
N GLN A 184 -24.64 -5.76 3.50
CA GLN A 184 -25.15 -6.20 4.79
C GLN A 184 -24.38 -7.42 5.30
N LEU A 185 -23.97 -8.31 4.40
CA LEU A 185 -23.13 -9.47 4.73
C LEU A 185 -21.70 -9.06 5.08
N TYR A 186 -21.17 -8.08 4.34
CA TYR A 186 -19.80 -7.58 4.50
C TYR A 186 -19.84 -6.06 4.71
N PRO A 187 -20.09 -5.61 5.95
CA PRO A 187 -20.12 -4.18 6.25
C PRO A 187 -18.71 -3.56 6.10
N PRO A 188 -18.62 -2.24 5.89
CA PRO A 188 -17.35 -1.51 5.87
C PRO A 188 -16.50 -1.88 7.08
N HIS A 189 -15.23 -2.25 6.84
CA HIS A 189 -14.37 -2.82 7.86
C HIS A 189 -13.08 -2.01 8.03
N VAL A 190 -12.55 -1.93 9.25
CA VAL A 190 -11.32 -1.20 9.57
C VAL A 190 -10.07 -1.75 8.87
N LEU A 191 -10.12 -3.01 8.45
CA LEU A 191 -9.04 -3.68 7.68
C LEU A 191 -9.09 -3.35 6.17
N CYS A 192 -9.92 -2.40 5.73
CA CYS A 192 -9.92 -1.92 4.35
C CYS A 192 -8.58 -1.24 3.95
N ASP A 193 -7.87 -0.63 4.90
CA ASP A 193 -6.56 -0.03 4.65
C ASP A 193 -5.46 -1.10 4.46
N VAL A 194 -5.56 -2.24 5.14
CA VAL A 194 -4.65 -3.38 4.93
C VAL A 194 -4.80 -3.92 3.51
N TRP A 195 -6.04 -4.07 3.04
CA TRP A 195 -6.31 -4.43 1.65
C TRP A 195 -5.69 -3.43 0.67
N SER A 196 -5.97 -2.14 0.87
CA SER A 196 -5.52 -1.07 -0.03
C SER A 196 -3.99 -1.03 -0.10
N LEU A 197 -3.31 -1.21 1.03
CA LEU A 197 -1.86 -1.41 1.10
C LEU A 197 -1.39 -2.62 0.27
N GLY A 198 -2.03 -3.77 0.43
CA GLY A 198 -1.75 -4.97 -0.36
C GLY A 198 -1.90 -4.71 -1.87
N ARG A 199 -2.94 -3.96 -2.25
CA ARG A 199 -3.21 -3.59 -3.65
C ARG A 199 -2.12 -2.68 -4.21
N VAL A 200 -1.63 -1.71 -3.42
CA VAL A 200 -0.45 -0.90 -3.79
C VAL A 200 0.75 -1.78 -4.03
N MET A 201 1.07 -2.70 -3.12
CA MET A 201 2.22 -3.59 -3.27
C MET A 201 2.13 -4.46 -4.52
N LEU A 202 0.96 -5.04 -4.81
CA LEU A 202 0.72 -5.80 -6.03
C LEU A 202 0.88 -4.94 -7.30
N ALA A 203 0.30 -3.73 -7.31
CA ALA A 203 0.41 -2.80 -8.43
C ALA A 203 1.87 -2.41 -8.71
N LEU A 204 2.67 -2.17 -7.67
CA LEU A 204 4.11 -1.90 -7.79
C LEU A 204 4.89 -3.10 -8.38
N MET A 205 4.60 -4.32 -7.93
CA MET A 205 5.22 -5.54 -8.46
C MET A 205 4.92 -5.74 -9.95
N ASN A 206 3.67 -5.47 -10.34
CA ASN A 206 3.18 -5.58 -11.71
C ASN A 206 3.58 -4.39 -12.60
N LEU A 207 3.97 -3.25 -11.99
CA LEU A 207 4.11 -1.95 -12.65
C LEU A 207 2.82 -1.56 -13.38
N GLU A 208 1.69 -1.79 -12.71
CA GLU A 208 0.34 -1.47 -13.18
C GLU A 208 0.12 0.05 -13.12
N ASP A 209 -0.47 0.65 -14.17
CA ASP A 209 -0.75 2.08 -14.17
C ASP A 209 -1.86 2.40 -13.14
N PRO A 210 -1.62 3.30 -12.17
CA PRO A 210 -2.59 3.62 -11.13
C PRO A 210 -3.95 4.12 -11.63
N VAL A 211 -4.02 4.62 -12.86
CA VAL A 211 -5.26 5.14 -13.47
C VAL A 211 -6.16 4.02 -14.01
N ASP A 212 -5.59 2.87 -14.36
CA ASP A 212 -6.28 1.77 -15.06
C ASP A 212 -6.42 0.51 -14.19
N VAL A 213 -6.39 0.68 -12.87
CA VAL A 213 -6.47 -0.42 -11.90
C VAL A 213 -7.92 -0.89 -11.78
N PRO A 214 -8.25 -2.15 -12.11
CA PRO A 214 -9.61 -2.66 -12.00
C PRO A 214 -10.02 -2.81 -10.53
N GLU A 215 -11.31 -2.57 -10.27
CA GLU A 215 -11.92 -2.96 -9.00
C GLU A 215 -11.91 -4.48 -8.84
N LEU A 216 -11.53 -4.93 -7.66
CA LEU A 216 -11.64 -6.32 -7.26
C LEU A 216 -12.89 -6.45 -6.40
N ARG A 217 -13.91 -7.07 -6.97
CA ARG A 217 -15.23 -7.22 -6.38
C ARG A 217 -15.39 -8.66 -5.90
N PHE A 218 -16.31 -8.90 -4.98
CA PHE A 218 -16.75 -10.25 -4.69
C PHE A 218 -17.57 -10.80 -5.87
N ASP A 219 -17.47 -12.11 -6.14
CA ASP A 219 -18.26 -12.75 -7.19
C ASP A 219 -19.70 -13.00 -6.74
N GLU A 220 -20.63 -13.06 -7.70
CA GLU A 220 -22.02 -13.49 -7.46
C GLU A 220 -22.08 -14.89 -6.82
N ASP A 221 -21.12 -15.76 -7.15
CA ASP A 221 -21.00 -17.11 -6.60
C ASP A 221 -20.51 -17.13 -5.13
N ASP A 222 -19.89 -16.05 -4.63
CA ASP A 222 -19.42 -15.96 -3.25
C ASP A 222 -20.59 -15.77 -2.25
N VAL A 223 -21.77 -15.37 -2.73
CA VAL A 223 -22.90 -14.91 -1.90
C VAL A 223 -24.01 -15.95 -1.73
N ALA A 224 -24.16 -16.91 -2.65
CA ALA A 224 -25.28 -17.85 -2.57
C ALA A 224 -25.13 -18.81 -1.36
N PRO A 225 -25.97 -18.73 -0.31
CA PRO A 225 -26.02 -19.74 0.73
C PRO A 225 -26.92 -20.88 0.22
N GLY A 226 -26.47 -21.57 -0.83
CA GLY A 226 -27.11 -22.80 -1.28
C GLY A 226 -26.80 -23.93 -0.30
N PRO A 227 -27.74 -24.84 0.03
CA PRO A 227 -27.51 -25.99 0.92
C PRO A 227 -26.51 -27.02 0.37
N PHE A 228 -25.86 -26.75 -0.76
CA PHE A 228 -24.92 -27.62 -1.46
C PHE A 228 -23.67 -26.90 -2.00
N ASN A 229 -23.38 -25.67 -1.57
CA ASN A 229 -22.17 -25.01 -2.06
C ASN A 229 -20.94 -25.62 -1.37
N ASP A 230 -20.25 -26.47 -2.12
CA ASP A 230 -18.83 -26.73 -1.95
C ASP A 230 -18.10 -25.36 -1.80
N PRO A 231 -17.02 -25.29 -1.00
CA PRO A 231 -16.24 -24.06 -0.86
C PRO A 231 -15.90 -23.49 -2.24
N PRO A 232 -15.94 -22.16 -2.42
CA PRO A 232 -15.81 -21.52 -3.72
C PRO A 232 -14.67 -22.15 -4.52
N ASP A 233 -15.00 -22.65 -5.71
CA ASP A 233 -14.02 -23.21 -6.62
C ASP A 233 -13.03 -22.10 -6.97
N LYS A 234 -11.78 -22.24 -6.53
CA LYS A 234 -10.67 -21.28 -6.69
C LYS A 234 -10.29 -21.01 -8.15
N THR A 235 -11.14 -21.36 -9.11
CA THR A 235 -10.85 -21.39 -10.55
C THR A 235 -11.78 -20.52 -11.41
N SER A 236 -12.73 -19.77 -10.84
CA SER A 236 -13.43 -18.68 -11.56
C SER A 236 -12.48 -17.51 -11.81
N GLY A 237 -11.66 -17.64 -12.85
CA GLY A 237 -10.77 -16.58 -13.29
C GLY A 237 -11.55 -15.34 -13.72
N LYS A 238 -11.60 -14.31 -12.86
CA LYS A 238 -11.95 -12.92 -13.22
C LYS A 238 -11.52 -11.83 -12.22
N HIS A 239 -10.90 -12.17 -11.09
CA HIS A 239 -10.31 -11.19 -10.17
C HIS A 239 -8.81 -11.16 -10.36
N ASP A 240 -8.28 -10.20 -11.12
CA ASP A 240 -6.85 -10.24 -11.41
C ASP A 240 -6.00 -9.69 -10.24
N GLN A 241 -6.04 -10.41 -9.11
CA GLN A 241 -5.00 -10.39 -8.08
C GLN A 241 -3.72 -11.13 -8.57
N SER A 242 -3.60 -11.44 -9.86
CA SER A 242 -2.48 -12.23 -10.35
C SER A 242 -1.24 -11.38 -10.56
N TYR A 243 -0.12 -12.09 -10.51
CA TYR A 243 1.18 -11.55 -10.79
C TYR A 243 1.46 -11.65 -12.28
N TYR A 244 1.86 -10.54 -12.91
CA TYR A 244 2.28 -10.54 -14.30
C TYR A 244 3.52 -11.42 -14.52
N ALA A 245 3.76 -11.82 -15.76
CA ALA A 245 4.87 -12.72 -16.11
C ALA A 245 6.22 -12.21 -15.56
N GLY A 246 7.01 -13.08 -14.93
CA GLY A 246 8.32 -12.75 -14.40
C GLY A 246 8.32 -12.12 -13.00
N VAL A 247 7.16 -11.90 -12.38
CA VAL A 247 7.04 -11.27 -11.06
C VAL A 247 7.32 -12.29 -9.94
N LYS A 248 6.77 -13.51 -10.05
CA LYS A 248 6.97 -14.58 -9.06
C LYS A 248 8.41 -15.05 -8.99
N GLU A 249 9.14 -14.96 -10.10
CA GLU A 249 10.55 -15.32 -10.22
C GLU A 249 11.49 -14.24 -9.67
N TYR A 250 11.03 -12.98 -9.64
CA TYR A 250 11.85 -11.84 -9.23
C TYR A 250 11.66 -11.48 -7.76
N TYR A 251 10.41 -11.42 -7.27
CA TYR A 251 10.13 -11.02 -5.89
C TYR A 251 10.09 -12.25 -4.96
N PRO A 252 10.70 -12.14 -3.76
CA PRO A 252 10.75 -13.24 -2.80
C PRO A 252 9.37 -13.77 -2.43
N ASP A 253 9.27 -15.09 -2.27
CA ASP A 253 8.04 -15.79 -1.86
C ASP A 253 7.41 -15.18 -0.62
N GLU A 254 8.23 -14.80 0.35
CA GLU A 254 7.77 -14.22 1.62
C GLU A 254 7.06 -12.87 1.43
N MET A 255 7.60 -12.01 0.54
CA MET A 255 6.95 -10.73 0.22
C MET A 255 5.59 -10.97 -0.45
N ARG A 256 5.55 -11.91 -1.41
CA ARG A 256 4.32 -12.25 -2.14
C ARG A 256 3.27 -12.85 -1.21
N ARG A 257 3.67 -13.73 -0.29
CA ARG A 257 2.79 -14.31 0.73
C ARG A 257 2.15 -13.25 1.63
N LEU A 258 2.91 -12.23 2.05
CA LEU A 258 2.38 -11.12 2.84
C LEU A 258 1.40 -10.27 2.03
N VAL A 259 1.71 -9.97 0.77
CA VAL A 259 0.78 -9.26 -0.14
C VAL A 259 -0.52 -10.04 -0.32
N GLU A 260 -0.44 -11.35 -0.58
CA GLU A 260 -1.61 -12.23 -0.73
C GLU A 260 -2.47 -12.27 0.55
N ARG A 261 -1.87 -12.23 1.73
CA ARG A 261 -2.59 -12.15 3.02
C ARG A 261 -3.26 -10.80 3.28
N CYS A 262 -2.76 -9.72 2.69
CA CYS A 262 -3.43 -8.42 2.73
C CYS A 262 -4.68 -8.42 1.82
N LEU A 263 -4.64 -9.18 0.72
CA LEU A 263 -5.66 -9.24 -0.33
C LEU A 263 -6.71 -10.35 -0.12
N GLN A 264 -6.93 -10.80 1.12
CA GLN A 264 -8.04 -11.70 1.42
C GLN A 264 -9.37 -10.96 1.26
N MET A 265 -10.29 -11.54 0.48
CA MET A 265 -11.57 -10.92 0.13
C MET A 265 -12.38 -10.61 1.40
N ASN A 266 -12.59 -11.61 2.24
CA ASN A 266 -13.21 -11.45 3.55
C ASN A 266 -12.27 -10.67 4.49
N PRO A 267 -12.72 -9.53 5.08
CA PRO A 267 -11.92 -8.77 6.03
C PRO A 267 -11.37 -9.59 7.20
N GLU A 268 -12.14 -10.56 7.71
CA GLU A 268 -11.73 -11.37 8.87
C GLU A 268 -10.56 -12.32 8.59
N ASP A 269 -10.38 -12.71 7.32
CA ASP A 269 -9.29 -13.58 6.88
C ASP A 269 -8.01 -12.78 6.59
N ARG A 270 -8.08 -11.44 6.53
CA ARG A 270 -6.91 -10.59 6.29
C ARG A 270 -5.98 -10.60 7.49
N VAL A 271 -4.69 -10.48 7.20
CA VAL A 271 -3.70 -10.25 8.25
C VAL A 271 -4.00 -8.95 9.00
N ASP A 272 -3.98 -8.98 10.32
CA ASP A 272 -4.16 -7.78 11.13
C ASP A 272 -2.89 -6.88 11.08
N PRO A 273 -3.03 -5.57 11.36
CA PRO A 273 -1.92 -4.62 11.25
C PRO A 273 -0.69 -4.96 12.11
N ASP A 274 -0.88 -5.55 13.29
CA ASP A 274 0.20 -5.88 14.21
C ASP A 274 1.00 -7.07 13.70
N THR A 275 0.30 -8.13 13.30
CA THR A 275 0.91 -9.31 12.70
C THR A 275 1.65 -8.91 11.42
N LEU A 276 1.04 -8.09 10.57
CA LEU A 276 1.66 -7.61 9.33
C LEU A 276 2.95 -6.83 9.62
N TRP A 277 2.88 -5.84 10.52
CA TRP A 277 4.05 -5.04 10.89
C TRP A 277 5.16 -5.91 11.48
N ASN A 278 4.83 -6.79 12.43
CA ASN A 278 5.81 -7.68 13.07
C ASN A 278 6.53 -8.56 12.06
N GLU A 279 5.80 -9.17 11.12
CA GLU A 279 6.39 -10.06 10.11
C GLU A 279 7.26 -9.28 9.12
N VAL A 280 6.79 -8.13 8.63
CA VAL A 280 7.59 -7.25 7.74
C VAL A 280 8.85 -6.75 8.46
N HIS A 281 8.69 -6.20 9.67
CA HIS A 281 9.79 -5.64 10.47
C HIS A 281 10.82 -6.72 10.81
N SER A 282 10.37 -7.90 11.26
CA SER A 282 11.24 -9.04 11.55
C SER A 282 12.03 -9.44 10.32
N HIS A 283 11.40 -9.47 9.14
CA HIS A 283 12.10 -9.81 7.90
C HIS A 283 13.22 -8.80 7.60
N VAL A 284 12.94 -7.50 7.63
CA VAL A 284 13.92 -6.48 7.24
C VAL A 284 15.00 -6.20 8.29
N ALA A 285 14.70 -6.47 9.58
CA ALA A 285 15.61 -6.33 10.69
C ALA A 285 16.49 -7.57 10.92
N ALA A 286 15.97 -8.78 10.68
CA ALA A 286 16.69 -10.03 10.94
C ALA A 286 17.40 -10.61 9.70
N CYS A 287 16.98 -10.27 8.47
CA CYS A 287 17.62 -10.83 7.26
C CYS A 287 19.05 -10.37 7.10
N LYS A 288 19.97 -11.32 7.29
CA LYS A 288 21.37 -11.26 6.86
C LYS A 288 21.40 -11.29 5.32
N GLY A 289 21.67 -10.18 4.65
CA GLY A 289 22.02 -10.27 3.21
C GLY A 289 23.36 -10.96 3.01
N LEU A 290 23.86 -10.94 1.78
CA LEU A 290 25.11 -11.60 1.36
C LEU A 290 26.32 -11.36 2.31
N ARG A 291 26.31 -10.28 3.12
CA ARG A 291 27.37 -9.93 4.08
C ARG A 291 26.99 -10.06 5.56
N GLY A 292 25.84 -10.63 5.91
CA GLY A 292 25.44 -10.84 7.31
C GLY A 292 24.77 -9.64 8.01
N ARG A 293 24.46 -8.56 7.29
CA ARG A 293 23.79 -7.35 7.84
C ARG A 293 22.29 -7.36 7.58
N PRO A 294 21.47 -6.75 8.46
CA PRO A 294 20.04 -6.50 8.23
C PRO A 294 19.78 -5.84 6.87
N LEU A 295 18.69 -6.20 6.20
CA LEU A 295 18.32 -5.64 4.88
C LEU A 295 18.17 -4.11 4.93
N ARG A 296 17.59 -3.61 6.01
CA ARG A 296 17.41 -2.17 6.23
C ARG A 296 18.73 -1.40 6.34
N GLU A 297 19.79 -2.03 6.85
CA GLU A 297 21.10 -1.38 7.09
C GLU A 297 22.08 -1.45 5.90
N MET A 298 21.70 -2.10 4.80
CA MET A 298 22.60 -2.28 3.67
C MET A 298 22.89 -0.97 2.93
N GLN A 299 24.16 -0.79 2.56
CA GLN A 299 24.65 0.36 1.77
C GLN A 299 25.06 -0.08 0.36
N ARG A 300 25.18 0.89 -0.56
CA ARG A 300 25.58 0.77 -1.98
C ARG A 300 26.64 -0.30 -2.27
N ASP A 301 27.71 -0.34 -1.49
CA ASP A 301 28.86 -1.23 -1.71
C ASP A 301 28.51 -2.73 -1.62
N CYS A 302 27.31 -3.06 -1.16
CA CYS A 302 26.81 -4.42 -0.94
C CYS A 302 25.76 -4.87 -1.98
N LEU A 303 25.20 -3.98 -2.81
CA LEU A 303 23.94 -4.21 -3.55
C LEU A 303 24.03 -4.15 -5.09
N GLY A 304 25.24 -3.98 -5.64
CA GLY A 304 25.44 -4.00 -7.10
C GLY A 304 24.64 -2.92 -7.85
N ARG A 305 24.35 -3.16 -9.15
CA ARG A 305 23.72 -2.21 -10.09
C ARG A 305 22.25 -1.84 -9.77
N GLU A 306 21.65 -2.39 -8.73
CA GLU A 306 20.20 -2.31 -8.49
C GLU A 306 19.69 -0.95 -7.93
N LEU A 307 20.57 -0.15 -7.31
CA LEU A 307 20.20 1.14 -6.70
C LEU A 307 20.33 2.37 -7.63
N LEU A 308 20.76 2.17 -8.89
CA LEU A 308 21.13 3.25 -9.81
C LEU A 308 19.94 4.02 -10.41
N LEU A 309 18.70 3.60 -10.13
CA LEU A 309 17.49 4.15 -10.76
C LEU A 309 16.68 5.09 -9.85
N MET A 310 17.14 5.28 -8.60
CA MET A 310 16.47 6.05 -7.55
C MET A 310 17.09 7.43 -7.32
N GLU A 311 18.33 7.64 -7.76
CA GLU A 311 18.90 8.98 -7.90
C GLU A 311 18.44 9.58 -9.22
N HIS A 312 18.47 10.90 -9.37
CA HIS A 312 18.08 11.61 -10.59
C HIS A 312 19.04 11.33 -11.77
N VAL A 313 19.31 10.06 -12.07
CA VAL A 313 20.09 9.63 -13.22
C VAL A 313 19.20 9.86 -14.44
N GLU A 314 19.63 10.77 -15.32
CA GLU A 314 18.93 10.98 -16.58
C GLU A 314 18.91 9.63 -17.33
N THR A 315 17.78 9.30 -17.96
CA THR A 315 17.64 8.07 -18.76
C THR A 315 18.73 7.93 -19.83
N ARG A 316 19.40 9.02 -20.20
CA ARG A 316 20.56 9.06 -21.10
C ARG A 316 21.82 8.43 -20.51
N ASP A 317 22.04 8.53 -19.20
CA ASP A 317 23.23 8.00 -18.54
C ASP A 317 23.15 6.47 -18.38
N LEU A 318 21.92 5.95 -18.18
CA LEU A 318 21.62 4.52 -18.15
C LEU A 318 21.94 3.82 -19.48
N VAL A 319 21.75 4.52 -20.61
CA VAL A 319 21.99 3.98 -21.96
C VAL A 319 23.48 4.01 -22.32
N LYS A 320 24.27 4.91 -21.73
CA LYS A 320 25.68 5.12 -22.10
C LYS A 320 26.70 4.39 -21.22
N GLY A 321 26.26 3.71 -20.16
CA GLY A 321 27.16 3.04 -19.22
C GLY A 321 28.18 3.97 -18.55
N GLN A 322 27.96 5.29 -18.60
CA GLN A 322 28.83 6.29 -17.99
C GLN A 322 28.40 6.51 -16.55
N TRP A 323 29.04 5.78 -15.64
CA TRP A 323 28.80 5.93 -14.20
C TRP A 323 29.85 6.91 -13.65
N ALA A 324 29.41 7.97 -12.98
CA ALA A 324 30.30 8.89 -12.28
C ALA A 324 31.14 8.09 -11.27
N THR A 325 32.46 8.16 -11.45
CA THR A 325 33.50 7.50 -10.65
C THR A 325 33.51 7.95 -9.20
#